data_AF-A0A2G6Y9X6-F1
#
_entry.id   AF-A0A2G6Y9X6-F1
#
_cell.length_a   1.000
_cell.length_b   1.000
_cell.length_c   1.000
_cell.angle_alpha   90.00
_cell.angle_beta   90.00
_cell.angle_gamma   90.00
#
_symmetry.space_group_name_H-M   'P 1'
#
loop_
_entity.id
_entity.type
_entity.pdbx_description
1 polymer ?
#
loop_
_entity_poly.entity_id
_entity_poly.type
_entity_poly.pdbx_seq_one_letter_code
_entity_poly.pdbx_strand_id
1 'polypeptide(L)'
;MPASRTLLPQSLQSFGDISRFLREGVADEDSRQLRDSLGHLSGLIEDAVRTRRTSTDTEAIQRTAGALFQGAREHQLLLTGLGSAWHGLYEFTAYQRALWELRTAIAAWKEALEQRHASEAICFDKFELLAWRTLGEALLLIDMYECDGRVETPTEQSSARPPPSWWQRARRWLGRGR
;
A
#
# COMPACT_ATOMS: atom_id res chain seq x y z
N MET A 1 -12.10 -0.13 33.01
CA MET A 1 -12.29 -0.89 31.75
C MET A 1 -11.09 -0.62 30.87
N PRO A 2 -10.17 -1.58 30.65
CA PRO A 2 -8.99 -1.34 29.81
C PRO A 2 -9.42 -1.42 28.33
N ALA A 3 -9.10 -0.38 27.57
CA ALA A 3 -9.27 -0.35 26.12
C ALA A 3 -8.40 -1.43 25.47
N SER A 4 -9.02 -2.34 24.73
CA SER A 4 -8.34 -3.35 23.93
C SER A 4 -7.37 -2.67 22.97
N ARG A 5 -6.06 -2.77 23.26
CA ARG A 5 -5.00 -2.46 22.30
C ARG A 5 -5.20 -3.39 21.11
N THR A 6 -5.53 -2.85 19.94
CA THR A 6 -5.41 -3.57 18.67
C THR A 6 -3.92 -3.81 18.45
N LEU A 7 -3.46 -4.97 18.92
CA LEU A 7 -2.12 -5.49 18.68
C LEU A 7 -2.05 -5.81 17.19
N LEU A 8 -1.16 -5.16 16.45
CA LEU A 8 -0.75 -5.61 15.11
C LEU A 8 -0.50 -7.12 15.17
N PRO A 9 -1.25 -7.96 14.43
CA PRO A 9 -0.97 -9.39 14.41
C PRO A 9 0.45 -9.60 13.89
N GLN A 10 1.22 -10.42 14.60
CA GLN A 10 2.67 -10.60 14.44
C GLN A 10 3.11 -11.27 13.12
N SER A 11 2.30 -11.28 12.07
CA SER A 11 2.67 -11.85 10.78
C SER A 11 1.89 -11.19 9.64
N LEU A 12 2.30 -10.00 9.20
CA LEU A 12 1.99 -9.52 7.85
C LEU A 12 2.90 -10.27 6.86
N GLN A 13 2.72 -11.59 6.74
CA GLN A 13 3.54 -12.45 5.87
C GLN A 13 2.91 -12.65 4.49
N SER A 14 1.66 -12.19 4.29
CA SER A 14 0.92 -12.29 3.05
C SER A 14 0.13 -11.03 2.74
N PHE A 15 -0.10 -10.78 1.45
CA PHE A 15 -1.04 -9.78 0.95
C PHE A 15 -2.46 -9.96 1.52
N GLY A 16 -2.89 -11.21 1.73
CA GLY A 16 -4.15 -11.52 2.40
C GLY A 16 -4.21 -11.04 3.86
N ASP A 17 -3.10 -11.11 4.60
CA ASP A 17 -3.03 -10.65 5.99
C ASP A 17 -3.09 -9.12 6.06
N ILE A 18 -2.46 -8.45 5.09
CA ILE A 18 -2.58 -7.01 4.90
C ILE A 18 -4.05 -6.64 4.63
N SER A 19 -4.73 -7.34 3.73
CA SER A 19 -6.16 -7.07 3.43
C SER A 19 -7.09 -7.22 4.65
N ARG A 20 -6.79 -8.17 5.54
CA ARG A 20 -7.57 -8.41 6.77
C ARG A 20 -7.35 -7.33 7.80
N PHE A 21 -6.09 -6.93 8.00
CA PHE A 21 -5.72 -5.84 8.90
C PHE A 21 -6.35 -4.50 8.49
N LEU A 22 -6.39 -4.21 7.18
CA LEU A 22 -7.02 -2.99 6.65
C LEU A 22 -8.52 -2.93 6.94
N ARG A 23 -9.21 -4.08 7.04
CA ARG A 23 -10.65 -4.16 7.30
C ARG A 23 -11.05 -3.89 8.77
N GLU A 24 -10.11 -3.99 9.71
CA GLU A 24 -10.40 -3.94 11.16
C GLU A 24 -10.32 -2.54 11.78
N GLY A 25 -9.78 -1.53 11.08
CA GLY A 25 -9.58 -0.20 11.66
C GLY A 25 -10.74 0.77 11.46
N VAL A 26 -11.09 1.48 12.53
CA VAL A 26 -12.18 2.48 12.59
C VAL A 26 -11.58 3.88 12.40
N ALA A 27 -11.74 4.45 11.20
CA ALA A 27 -11.43 5.84 10.88
C ALA A 27 -12.46 6.40 9.86
N ASP A 28 -12.35 7.71 9.57
CA ASP A 28 -13.12 8.52 8.61
C ASP A 28 -13.44 7.79 7.28
N GLU A 29 -14.51 8.19 6.58
CA GLU A 29 -15.01 7.50 5.38
C GLU A 29 -13.93 7.38 4.29
N ASP A 30 -13.13 8.45 4.09
CA ASP A 30 -11.97 8.46 3.18
C ASP A 30 -10.92 7.39 3.56
N SER A 31 -10.71 7.15 4.85
CA SER A 31 -9.77 6.13 5.34
C SER A 31 -10.27 4.71 5.08
N ARG A 32 -11.59 4.49 5.16
CA ARG A 32 -12.20 3.19 4.82
C ARG A 32 -12.09 2.93 3.33
N GLN A 33 -12.44 3.92 2.50
CA GLN A 33 -12.34 3.82 1.05
C GLN A 33 -10.90 3.57 0.60
N LEU A 34 -9.92 4.24 1.23
CA LEU A 34 -8.50 3.99 0.97
C LEU A 34 -8.10 2.54 1.30
N ARG A 35 -8.52 2.03 2.46
CA ARG A 35 -8.23 0.67 2.92
C ARG A 35 -8.86 -0.39 2.02
N ASP A 36 -10.11 -0.20 1.63
CA ASP A 36 -10.82 -1.11 0.75
C ASP A 36 -10.17 -1.16 -0.64
N SER A 37 -9.83 0.02 -1.19
CA SER A 37 -9.13 0.12 -2.47
C SER A 37 -7.73 -0.50 -2.43
N LEU A 38 -7.01 -0.32 -1.31
CA LEU A 38 -5.71 -0.94 -1.09
C LEU A 38 -5.81 -2.47 -0.95
N GLY A 39 -6.84 -2.96 -0.26
CA GLY A 39 -7.14 -4.39 -0.15
C GLY A 39 -7.44 -5.01 -1.52
N HIS A 40 -8.20 -4.31 -2.37
CA HIS A 40 -8.45 -4.74 -3.74
C HIS A 40 -7.17 -4.77 -4.58
N LEU A 41 -6.36 -3.71 -4.55
CA LEU A 41 -5.08 -3.64 -5.27
C LEU A 41 -4.12 -4.75 -4.82
N SER A 42 -4.04 -5.02 -3.51
CA SER A 42 -3.22 -6.08 -2.95
C SER A 42 -3.66 -7.47 -3.45
N GLY A 43 -4.97 -7.71 -3.57
CA GLY A 43 -5.50 -8.94 -4.14
C GLY A 43 -5.12 -9.12 -5.61
N LEU A 44 -5.22 -8.06 -6.42
CA LEU A 44 -4.82 -8.09 -7.83
C LEU A 44 -3.31 -8.36 -8.00
N ILE A 45 -2.47 -7.80 -7.12
CA ILE A 45 -1.02 -8.06 -7.10
C ILE A 45 -0.77 -9.55 -6.81
N GLU A 46 -1.43 -10.10 -5.79
CA GLU A 46 -1.27 -11.50 -5.42
C GLU A 46 -1.70 -12.44 -6.55
N ASP A 47 -2.85 -12.17 -7.18
CA ASP A 47 -3.36 -12.98 -8.29
C ASP A 47 -2.43 -12.91 -9.52
N ALA A 48 -1.88 -11.74 -9.84
CA ALA A 48 -0.93 -11.58 -10.94
C ALA A 48 0.39 -12.34 -10.67
N VAL A 49 0.95 -12.20 -9.47
CA VAL A 49 2.18 -12.91 -9.07
C VAL A 49 1.97 -14.42 -9.05
N ARG A 50 0.86 -14.88 -8.48
CA ARG A 50 0.50 -16.30 -8.42
C ARG A 50 0.34 -16.87 -9.82
N THR A 51 -0.47 -16.23 -10.66
CA THR A 51 -0.76 -16.69 -12.03
C THR A 51 0.51 -16.79 -12.86
N ARG A 52 1.41 -15.80 -12.78
CA ARG A 52 2.68 -15.85 -13.50
C ARG A 52 3.65 -16.94 -12.99
N ARG A 53 3.63 -17.26 -11.69
CA ARG A 53 4.51 -18.29 -11.13
C ARG A 53 3.99 -19.71 -11.35
N THR A 54 2.67 -19.91 -11.38
CA THR A 54 2.07 -21.25 -11.47
C THR A 54 1.57 -21.62 -12.86
N SER A 55 1.30 -20.64 -13.71
CA SER A 55 0.75 -20.86 -15.04
C SER A 55 1.76 -20.55 -16.13
N THR A 56 1.71 -21.33 -17.21
CA THR A 56 2.37 -21.01 -18.49
C THR A 56 1.38 -20.47 -19.53
N ASP A 57 0.09 -20.37 -19.17
CA ASP A 57 -0.94 -19.79 -20.04
C ASP A 57 -0.73 -18.27 -20.16
N THR A 58 -0.22 -17.87 -21.33
CA THR A 58 0.07 -16.47 -21.64
C THR A 58 -1.20 -15.59 -21.62
N GLU A 59 -2.36 -16.12 -22.01
CA GLU A 59 -3.61 -15.35 -22.03
C GLU A 59 -4.14 -15.11 -20.61
N ALA A 60 -4.02 -16.10 -19.72
CA ALA A 60 -4.33 -15.90 -18.30
C ALA A 60 -3.42 -14.85 -17.66
N ILE A 61 -2.11 -14.91 -17.93
CA ILE A 61 -1.14 -13.93 -17.40
C ILE A 61 -1.46 -12.53 -17.94
N GLN A 62 -1.72 -12.38 -19.24
CA GLN A 62 -2.08 -11.09 -19.84
C GLN A 62 -3.39 -10.52 -19.25
N ARG A 63 -4.40 -11.37 -19.02
CA ARG A 63 -5.66 -10.94 -18.37
C ARG A 63 -5.41 -10.43 -16.95
N THR A 64 -4.62 -11.15 -16.14
CA THR A 64 -4.30 -10.73 -14.77
C THR A 64 -3.47 -9.44 -14.74
N ALA A 65 -2.49 -9.29 -15.64
CA ALA A 65 -1.72 -8.05 -15.79
C ALA A 65 -2.61 -6.86 -16.21
N GLY A 66 -3.57 -7.09 -17.10
CA GLY A 66 -4.56 -6.09 -17.51
C GLY A 66 -5.48 -5.66 -16.36
N ALA A 67 -6.01 -6.61 -15.59
CA ALA A 67 -6.83 -6.34 -14.42
C ALA A 67 -6.05 -5.54 -13.36
N LEU A 68 -4.80 -5.93 -13.09
CA LEU A 68 -3.92 -5.22 -12.16
C LEU A 68 -3.63 -3.78 -12.62
N PHE A 69 -3.33 -3.57 -13.90
CA PHE A 69 -3.09 -2.22 -14.43
C PHE A 69 -4.31 -1.31 -14.25
N GLN A 70 -5.50 -1.85 -14.51
CA GLN A 70 -6.75 -1.12 -14.33
C GLN A 70 -7.03 -0.82 -12.85
N GLY A 71 -6.88 -1.81 -11.96
CA GLY A 71 -7.04 -1.61 -10.52
C GLY A 71 -6.06 -0.58 -9.94
N ALA A 72 -4.80 -0.57 -10.41
CA ALA A 72 -3.82 0.44 -10.00
C ALA A 72 -4.19 1.86 -10.49
N ARG A 73 -4.81 1.97 -11.68
CA ARG A 73 -5.34 3.25 -12.19
C ARG A 73 -6.53 3.72 -11.38
N GLU A 74 -7.47 2.83 -11.06
CA GLU A 74 -8.64 3.14 -10.23
C GLU A 74 -8.21 3.58 -8.83
N HIS A 75 -7.24 2.89 -8.24
CA HIS A 75 -6.66 3.29 -6.96
C HIS A 75 -6.05 4.70 -7.03
N GLN A 76 -5.30 5.03 -8.09
CA GLN A 76 -4.77 6.39 -8.25
C GLN A 76 -5.86 7.45 -8.38
N LEU A 77 -6.94 7.16 -9.11
CA LEU A 77 -8.08 8.09 -9.23
C LEU A 77 -8.74 8.32 -7.87
N LEU A 78 -8.89 7.27 -7.06
CA LEU A 78 -9.39 7.39 -5.68
C LEU A 78 -8.48 8.31 -4.85
N LEU A 79 -7.16 8.18 -4.95
CA LEU A 79 -6.23 9.06 -4.22
C LEU A 79 -6.40 10.53 -4.58
N THR A 80 -6.69 10.84 -5.85
CA THR A 80 -6.95 12.23 -6.27
C THR A 80 -8.26 12.80 -5.73
N GLY A 81 -9.19 11.93 -5.30
CA GLY A 81 -10.47 12.31 -4.73
C GLY A 81 -10.49 12.39 -3.20
N LEU A 82 -9.39 12.04 -2.51
CA LEU A 82 -9.31 12.09 -1.05
C LEU A 82 -9.35 13.53 -0.53
N GLY A 83 -9.85 13.72 0.70
CA GLY A 83 -9.92 15.01 1.36
C GLY A 83 -8.56 15.73 1.49
N SER A 84 -8.60 17.05 1.71
CA SER A 84 -7.42 17.91 1.81
C SER A 84 -6.48 17.55 2.97
N ALA A 85 -7.00 16.92 4.03
CA ALA A 85 -6.20 16.43 5.16
C ALA A 85 -5.15 15.39 4.72
N TRP A 86 -5.51 14.50 3.79
CA TRP A 86 -4.57 13.52 3.23
C TRP A 86 -3.46 14.17 2.42
N HIS A 87 -3.82 15.18 1.62
CA HIS A 87 -2.90 15.92 0.78
C HIS A 87 -1.90 16.78 1.57
N GLY A 88 -2.20 17.07 2.84
CA GLY A 88 -1.30 17.79 3.75
C GLY A 88 -0.19 16.91 4.36
N LEU A 89 -0.31 15.59 4.28
CA LEU A 89 0.68 14.66 4.81
C LEU A 89 1.88 14.53 3.86
N TYR A 90 3.09 14.65 4.39
CA TYR A 90 4.31 14.42 3.61
C TYR A 90 4.34 13.00 3.03
N GLU A 91 3.91 12.02 3.82
CA GLU A 91 3.83 10.60 3.49
C GLU A 91 2.88 10.33 2.30
N PHE A 92 1.90 11.20 2.06
CA PHE A 92 1.02 11.08 0.92
C PHE A 92 1.77 11.24 -0.40
N THR A 93 2.70 12.21 -0.46
CA THR A 93 3.52 12.42 -1.67
C THR A 93 4.49 11.26 -1.92
N ALA A 94 5.04 10.67 -0.86
CA ALA A 94 5.89 9.48 -0.96
C ALA A 94 5.09 8.29 -1.50
N TYR A 95 3.87 8.09 -0.99
CA TYR A 95 2.96 7.04 -1.45
C TYR A 95 2.54 7.23 -2.91
N GLN A 96 2.15 8.44 -3.32
CA GLN A 96 1.80 8.75 -4.71
C GLN A 96 2.95 8.45 -5.67
N ARG A 97 4.19 8.77 -5.27
CA ARG A 97 5.38 8.44 -6.07
C ARG A 97 5.58 6.94 -6.20
N ALA A 98 5.47 6.19 -5.10
CA ALA A 98 5.58 4.73 -5.13
C ALA A 98 4.52 4.09 -6.03
N LEU A 99 3.27 4.58 -5.96
CA LEU A 99 2.19 4.12 -6.82
C LEU A 99 2.46 4.42 -8.31
N TRP A 100 2.99 5.60 -8.62
CA TRP A 100 3.35 5.95 -10.01
C TRP A 100 4.48 5.05 -10.55
N GLU A 101 5.51 4.78 -9.73
CA GLU A 101 6.60 3.86 -10.08
C GLU A 101 6.05 2.44 -10.32
N LEU A 102 5.15 1.96 -9.45
CA LEU A 102 4.46 0.68 -9.61
C LEU A 102 3.66 0.60 -10.92
N ARG A 103 2.82 1.61 -11.22
CA ARG A 103 2.04 1.66 -12.45
C ARG A 103 2.91 1.61 -13.71
N THR A 104 4.04 2.30 -13.67
CA THR A 104 5.01 2.31 -14.78
C THR A 104 5.64 0.93 -14.95
N ALA A 105 5.96 0.24 -13.86
CA ALA A 105 6.49 -1.12 -13.92
C ALA A 105 5.45 -2.15 -14.41
N ILE A 106 4.19 -2.03 -13.98
CA ILE A 106 3.09 -2.87 -14.48
C ILE A 106 2.90 -2.67 -15.99
N ALA A 107 2.93 -1.42 -16.47
CA ALA A 107 2.83 -1.13 -17.89
C ALA A 107 3.98 -1.76 -18.70
N ALA A 108 5.22 -1.63 -18.23
CA ALA A 108 6.39 -2.22 -18.87
C ALA A 108 6.33 -3.76 -18.88
N TRP A 109 5.86 -4.38 -17.80
CA TRP A 109 5.66 -5.83 -17.75
C TRP A 109 4.56 -6.29 -18.71
N LYS A 110 3.41 -5.60 -18.74
CA LYS A 110 2.32 -5.88 -19.69
C LYS A 110 2.77 -5.76 -21.14
N GLU A 111 3.53 -4.72 -21.48
CA GLU A 111 4.09 -4.52 -22.81
C GLU A 111 5.06 -5.65 -23.20
N ALA A 112 5.96 -6.03 -22.28
CA ALA A 112 6.88 -7.15 -22.50
C ALA A 112 6.14 -8.49 -22.70
N LEU A 113 5.01 -8.71 -22.01
CA LEU A 113 4.13 -9.87 -22.20
C LEU A 113 3.41 -9.86 -23.55
N GLU A 114 2.93 -8.71 -24.01
CA GLU A 114 2.24 -8.56 -25.30
C GLU A 114 3.22 -8.80 -26.47
N GLN A 115 4.45 -8.29 -26.35
CA GLN A 115 5.50 -8.43 -27.36
C GLN A 115 6.29 -9.75 -27.24
N ARG A 116 6.00 -10.58 -26.23
CA ARG A 116 6.74 -11.81 -25.89
C ARG A 116 8.25 -11.59 -25.80
N HIS A 117 8.64 -10.45 -25.23
CA HIS A 117 10.02 -10.02 -25.17
C HIS A 117 10.80 -10.80 -24.11
N ALA A 118 12.09 -11.07 -24.34
CA ALA A 118 12.94 -11.81 -23.41
C ALA A 118 13.14 -11.10 -22.06
N SER A 119 12.86 -9.80 -21.99
CA SER A 119 12.93 -9.00 -20.75
C SER A 119 11.72 -9.16 -19.83
N GLU A 120 10.71 -9.96 -20.20
CA GLU A 120 9.48 -10.16 -19.40
C GLU A 120 9.79 -10.49 -17.94
N ALA A 121 10.70 -11.44 -17.69
CA ALA A 121 11.06 -11.86 -16.34
C ALA A 121 11.69 -10.71 -15.52
N ILE A 122 12.55 -9.90 -16.14
CA ILE A 122 13.17 -8.74 -15.48
C ILE A 122 12.12 -7.67 -15.16
N CYS A 123 11.18 -7.45 -16.07
CA CYS A 123 10.06 -6.54 -15.86
C CYS A 123 9.14 -7.04 -14.73
N PHE A 124 8.89 -8.35 -14.66
CA PHE A 124 8.11 -8.99 -13.60
C PHE A 124 8.78 -8.82 -12.22
N ASP A 125 10.08 -9.12 -12.11
CA ASP A 125 10.82 -8.98 -10.84
C ASP A 125 10.82 -7.53 -10.34
N LYS A 126 10.98 -6.57 -11.27
CA LYS A 126 10.90 -5.13 -10.96
C LYS A 126 9.51 -4.72 -10.49
N PHE A 127 8.46 -5.23 -11.16
CA PHE A 127 7.09 -5.02 -10.74
C PHE A 127 6.87 -5.54 -9.31
N GLU A 128 7.27 -6.77 -9.01
CA GLU A 128 7.05 -7.39 -7.71
C GLU A 128 7.75 -6.60 -6.59
N LEU A 129 9.00 -6.18 -6.80
CA LEU A 129 9.73 -5.35 -5.85
C LEU A 129 8.99 -4.03 -5.55
N LEU A 130 8.51 -3.35 -6.60
CA LEU A 130 7.78 -2.09 -6.45
C LEU A 130 6.40 -2.30 -5.83
N ALA A 131 5.76 -3.44 -6.05
CA ALA A 131 4.49 -3.78 -5.43
C ALA A 131 4.63 -3.87 -3.90
N TRP A 132 5.67 -4.58 -3.42
CA TRP A 132 6.00 -4.65 -2.00
C TRP A 132 6.31 -3.28 -1.41
N ARG A 133 7.10 -2.47 -2.13
CA ARG A 133 7.42 -1.10 -1.70
C ARG A 133 6.14 -0.28 -1.54
N THR A 134 5.30 -0.23 -2.56
CA THR A 134 4.07 0.59 -2.56
C THR A 134 3.13 0.20 -1.42
N LEU A 135 2.95 -1.10 -1.16
CA LEU A 135 2.14 -1.55 -0.03
C LEU A 135 2.75 -1.17 1.32
N GLY A 136 4.07 -1.22 1.46
CA GLY A 136 4.78 -0.73 2.65
C GLY A 136 4.55 0.78 2.89
N GLU A 137 4.67 1.58 1.84
CA GLU A 137 4.40 3.03 1.91
C GLU A 137 2.93 3.32 2.23
N ALA A 138 1.99 2.52 1.71
CA ALA A 138 0.56 2.65 2.01
C ALA A 138 0.25 2.39 3.48
N LEU A 139 0.88 1.36 4.07
CA LEU A 139 0.73 1.04 5.49
C LEU A 139 1.26 2.17 6.38
N LEU A 140 2.39 2.78 6.01
CA LEU A 140 2.94 3.93 6.72
C LEU A 140 2.02 5.16 6.62
N LEU A 141 1.46 5.43 5.45
CA LEU A 141 0.50 6.51 5.24
C LEU A 141 -0.73 6.36 6.15
N ILE A 142 -1.31 5.16 6.19
CA ILE A 142 -2.49 4.87 7.03
C ILE A 142 -2.14 5.01 8.52
N ASP A 143 -1.00 4.48 8.96
CA ASP A 143 -0.54 4.60 10.36
C ASP A 143 -0.31 6.06 10.76
N MET A 144 0.29 6.88 9.88
CA MET A 144 0.50 8.31 10.16
C MET A 144 -0.80 9.09 10.21
N TYR A 145 -1.73 8.84 9.30
CA TYR A 145 -3.05 9.48 9.33
C TYR A 145 -3.83 9.13 10.60
N GLU A 146 -3.82 7.85 11.01
CA GLU A 146 -4.47 7.42 12.26
C GLU A 146 -3.80 8.00 13.51
N CYS A 147 -2.47 8.20 13.49
CA CYS A 147 -1.75 8.84 14.58
C CYS A 147 -2.05 10.34 14.69
N ASP A 148 -2.15 11.04 13.56
CA ASP A 148 -2.43 12.49 13.52
C ASP A 148 -3.88 12.79 13.92
N GLY A 149 -4.84 12.02 13.40
CA GLY A 149 -6.26 12.15 13.75
C GLY A 149 -6.61 11.79 15.21
N ARG A 150 -5.71 11.11 15.94
CA ARG A 150 -5.87 10.81 17.37
C ARG A 150 -5.42 11.95 18.29
N VAL A 151 -4.75 12.99 17.76
CA VAL A 151 -4.26 14.13 18.55
C VAL A 151 -5.33 15.22 18.71
N GLU A 152 -6.44 15.17 17.96
CA GLU A 152 -7.45 16.24 17.92
C GLU A 152 -8.60 16.14 18.94
N THR A 153 -8.44 15.41 20.06
CA THR A 153 -9.35 15.60 21.21
C THR A 153 -8.74 16.61 22.20
N PRO A 154 -9.41 17.74 22.51
CA PRO A 154 -8.73 18.97 22.85
C PRO A 154 -8.57 19.18 24.36
N THR A 155 -7.36 19.47 24.82
CA THR A 155 -7.16 20.42 25.93
C THR A 155 -5.73 20.96 25.92
N GLU A 156 -5.65 22.29 25.94
CA GLU A 156 -4.51 23.12 26.31
C GLU A 156 -3.30 23.21 25.36
N GLN A 157 -3.28 24.36 24.67
CA GLN A 157 -2.14 25.27 24.54
C GLN A 157 -0.75 24.65 24.36
N SER A 158 -0.28 24.76 23.11
CA SER A 158 1.06 25.24 22.74
C SER A 158 2.23 24.68 23.54
N SER A 159 2.77 23.57 23.04
CA SER A 159 4.22 23.48 22.84
C SER A 159 4.47 22.59 21.63
N ALA A 160 4.97 23.22 20.56
CA ALA A 160 5.34 22.54 19.32
C ALA A 160 6.39 21.47 19.60
N ARG A 161 5.92 20.23 19.77
CA ARG A 161 6.79 19.06 19.90
C ARG A 161 7.25 18.71 18.48
N PRO A 162 8.56 18.69 18.19
CA PRO A 162 9.04 18.33 16.87
C PRO A 162 8.51 16.94 16.49
N PRO A 163 8.06 16.72 15.24
CA PRO A 163 7.54 15.43 14.83
C PRO A 163 8.63 14.37 15.09
N PRO A 164 8.31 13.25 15.76
CA PRO A 164 9.31 12.26 16.11
C PRO A 164 9.98 11.76 14.84
N SER A 165 11.32 11.86 14.80
CA SER A 165 12.11 11.57 13.62
C SER A 165 11.91 10.12 13.15
N TRP A 166 11.79 9.96 11.84
CA TRP A 166 11.59 8.68 11.14
C TRP A 166 12.56 7.58 11.61
N TRP A 167 13.81 7.93 11.88
CA TRP A 167 14.84 7.03 12.42
C TRP A 167 14.49 6.42 13.79
N GLN A 168 13.85 7.19 14.68
CA GLN A 168 13.49 6.70 16.01
C GLN A 168 12.33 5.69 15.95
N ARG A 169 11.49 5.76 14.91
CA ARG A 169 10.36 4.84 14.71
C ARG A 169 10.76 3.60 13.91
N ALA A 170 11.62 3.73 12.90
CA ALA A 170 12.26 2.59 12.24
C ALA A 170 13.05 1.72 13.23
N ARG A 171 13.74 2.34 14.22
CA ARG A 171 14.39 1.60 15.32
C ARG A 171 13.42 0.87 16.25
N ARG A 172 12.20 1.36 16.44
CA ARG A 172 11.17 0.63 17.21
C ARG A 172 10.68 -0.61 16.46
N TRP A 173 10.74 -0.58 15.13
CA TRP A 173 10.42 -1.73 14.29
C TRP A 173 11.53 -2.79 14.35
N LEU A 174 12.79 -2.38 14.22
CA LEU A 174 13.97 -3.26 14.35
C LEU A 174 14.19 -3.80 15.77
N GLY A 175 13.80 -3.03 16.81
CA GLY A 175 13.97 -3.42 18.21
C GLY A 175 12.91 -4.39 18.75
N ARG A 176 11.86 -4.72 17.98
CA ARG A 176 10.81 -5.68 18.38
C ARG A 176 11.12 -7.14 18.00
N GLY A 177 12.24 -7.40 17.34
CA GLY A 177 12.68 -8.73 16.92
C GLY A 177 13.66 -9.41 17.88
N ARG A 178 13.62 -9.09 19.18
CA ARG A 178 14.50 -9.71 20.18
C ARG A 178 13.73 -10.16 21.41
#